data_AF-A0A9Q3GC88-F1
#
_entry.id   AF-A0A9Q3GC88-F1
#
_cell.length_a   1.000
_cell.length_b   1.000
_cell.length_c   1.000
_cell.angle_alpha   90.00
_cell.angle_beta   90.00
_cell.angle_gamma   90.00
#
_symmetry.space_group_name_H-M   'P 1'
#
loop_
_entity.id
_entity.type
_entity.pdbx_description
1 polymer ?
#
loop_
_entity_poly.entity_id
_entity_poly.type
_entity_poly.pdbx_seq_one_letter_code
_entity_poly.pdbx_strand_id
1 'polypeptide(L)'
;MWQKDVSEYCKTCDRCQKANKSTGKRLGNMIKIQQPSRPWEIVHMYWLTGLPPGVDRSYNAFLVIVDRFSKTPIFLPCHKDDTAINKALLIWNKVVSWTGLFTNIISDRDPKFTQHYGQIFNNYLGQSPSSLQPTTHKLRCTLLPVLELAYKTSTHASENQTPAIPEKGWYPKLAQDSLRKDLIELKLTAASSIGMLVKARKHAVRCMDDSFSYAKEKWEKSHATQDLKVRNLALHGKNAVEVELSEELSNKHPTFPVSLIKPYKSSDSKNFLLRNKAPQVIPPIESSSIEKITKVLKERKLRTDKLREYLVRYSDPTCEDEWLAEKDIPKATKLLRRFRNTRNNNIQK
;
A
#
# COMPACT_ATOMS: atom_id res chain seq x y z
N MET A 1 18.42 36.16 -16.45
CA MET A 1 17.10 36.78 -16.17
C MET A 1 16.01 35.71 -16.12
N TRP A 2 15.78 34.99 -17.23
CA TRP A 2 14.72 33.96 -17.35
C TRP A 2 14.69 32.86 -16.26
N GLN A 3 15.83 32.43 -15.74
CA GLN A 3 15.87 31.38 -14.69
C GLN A 3 15.15 31.82 -13.39
N LYS A 4 15.23 33.11 -13.05
CA LYS A 4 14.53 33.66 -11.88
C LYS A 4 13.02 33.64 -12.11
N ASP A 5 12.59 34.09 -13.29
CA ASP A 5 11.18 34.15 -13.69
C ASP A 5 10.57 32.74 -13.76
N VAL A 6 11.29 31.77 -14.32
CA VAL A 6 10.87 30.35 -14.37
C VAL A 6 10.79 29.76 -12.96
N SER A 7 11.77 30.03 -12.09
CA SER A 7 11.76 29.57 -10.70
C SER A 7 10.57 30.15 -9.94
N GLU A 8 10.29 31.43 -10.12
CA GLU A 8 9.18 32.14 -9.49
C GLU A 8 7.83 31.66 -10.01
N TYR A 9 7.73 31.42 -11.33
CA TYR A 9 6.57 30.80 -11.95
C TYR A 9 6.28 29.43 -11.35
N CYS A 10 7.27 28.53 -11.30
CA CYS A 10 7.10 27.20 -10.72
C CYS A 10 6.75 27.24 -9.23
N LYS A 11 7.30 28.19 -8.47
CA LYS A 11 7.03 28.37 -7.02
C LYS A 11 5.63 28.90 -6.72
N THR A 12 5.03 29.67 -7.62
CA THR A 12 3.70 30.27 -7.43
C THR A 12 2.61 29.53 -8.20
N CYS A 13 2.95 28.60 -9.10
CA CYS A 13 1.99 27.82 -9.89
C CYS A 13 1.25 26.80 -9.01
N ASP A 14 -0.09 26.85 -8.99
CA ASP A 14 -0.92 25.95 -8.18
C ASP A 14 -0.67 24.48 -8.49
N ARG A 15 -0.69 24.11 -9.78
CA ARG A 15 -0.45 22.74 -10.24
C ARG A 15 0.93 22.22 -9.85
N CYS A 16 1.98 23.04 -9.99
CA CYS A 16 3.33 22.68 -9.59
C CYS A 16 3.46 22.57 -8.06
N GLN A 17 2.83 23.47 -7.31
CA GLN A 17 2.87 23.45 -5.84
C GLN A 17 2.17 22.22 -5.25
N LYS A 18 1.04 21.80 -5.85
CA LYS A 18 0.26 20.60 -5.48
C LYS A 18 0.94 19.30 -5.92
N ALA A 19 1.52 19.24 -7.12
CA ALA A 19 2.14 18.02 -7.65
C ALA A 19 3.54 17.75 -7.06
N ASN A 20 4.34 18.80 -6.81
CA ASN A 20 5.72 18.63 -6.38
C ASN A 20 5.81 18.45 -4.87
N LYS A 21 6.37 17.30 -4.45
CA LYS A 21 6.78 17.03 -3.07
C LYS A 21 7.78 18.09 -2.63
N SER A 22 7.73 18.52 -1.35
CA SER A 22 8.73 19.44 -0.83
C SER A 22 10.10 18.74 -0.77
N THR A 23 11.09 19.32 -1.44
CA THR A 23 12.48 18.86 -1.35
C THR A 23 13.18 19.63 -0.22
N GLY A 24 13.63 18.93 0.83
CA GLY A 24 14.32 19.55 1.97
C GLY A 24 14.09 18.87 3.30
N LYS A 25 14.63 19.44 4.38
CA LYS A 25 14.36 18.99 5.76
C LYS A 25 12.87 19.21 6.05
N ARG A 26 12.22 18.18 6.63
CA ARG A 26 10.83 18.30 7.07
C ARG A 26 10.72 19.40 8.12
N LEU A 27 9.65 20.17 8.05
CA LEU A 27 9.34 21.19 9.05
C LEU A 27 8.93 20.51 10.36
N GLY A 28 9.33 21.08 11.49
CA GLY A 28 9.08 20.52 12.82
C GLY A 28 10.20 19.59 13.30
N ASN A 29 10.47 19.64 14.60
CA ASN A 29 11.47 18.79 15.24
C ASN A 29 10.82 17.46 15.64
N MET A 30 11.59 16.36 15.64
CA MET A 30 11.09 15.11 16.23
C MET A 30 10.74 15.35 17.70
N ILE A 31 9.49 15.08 18.08
CA ILE A 31 9.09 15.07 19.49
C ILE A 31 9.73 13.85 20.11
N LYS A 32 10.69 14.08 21.00
CA LYS A 32 11.19 13.01 21.87
C LYS A 32 10.14 12.81 22.97
N ILE A 33 9.49 11.66 22.97
CA ILE A 33 8.65 11.24 24.10
C ILE A 33 9.60 11.06 25.31
N GLN A 34 9.26 11.63 26.46
CA GLN A 34 10.09 11.55 27.68
C GLN A 34 10.32 10.10 28.08
N GLN A 35 11.57 9.72 28.34
CA GLN A 35 11.89 8.34 28.73
C GLN A 35 11.17 7.99 30.04
N PRO A 36 10.46 6.86 30.11
CA PRO A 36 9.81 6.44 31.36
C PRO A 36 10.84 6.22 32.47
N SER A 37 10.40 6.42 33.71
CA SER A 37 11.22 6.26 34.92
C SER A 37 11.15 4.84 35.49
N ARG A 38 10.03 4.15 35.25
CA ARG A 38 9.75 2.79 35.73
C ARG A 38 9.15 1.92 34.62
N PRO A 39 9.30 0.58 34.71
CA PRO A 39 8.61 -0.35 33.82
C PRO A 39 7.10 -0.09 33.78
N TRP A 40 6.50 -0.27 32.60
CA TRP A 40 5.05 -0.17 32.35
C TRP A 40 4.43 1.23 32.55
N GLU A 41 5.22 2.28 32.79
CA GLU A 41 4.70 3.64 32.92
C GLU A 41 4.14 4.17 31.59
N ILE A 42 4.88 3.92 30.50
CA ILE A 42 4.53 4.35 29.15
C ILE A 42 4.54 3.11 28.25
N VAL A 43 3.40 2.80 27.65
CA VAL A 43 3.26 1.63 26.76
C VAL A 43 2.93 2.03 25.34
N HIS A 44 3.46 1.27 24.39
CA HIS A 44 3.04 1.31 22.99
C HIS A 44 2.02 0.21 22.73
N MET A 45 0.88 0.56 22.13
CA MET A 45 -0.19 -0.39 21.85
C MET A 45 -0.58 -0.35 20.38
N TYR A 46 -0.54 -1.50 19.71
CA TYR A 46 -0.94 -1.59 18.30
C TYR A 46 -1.53 -2.97 17.96
N TRP A 47 -2.43 -2.98 16.99
CA TRP A 47 -3.07 -4.22 16.50
C TRP A 47 -2.27 -4.80 15.34
N LEU A 48 -1.94 -6.08 15.42
CA LEU A 48 -1.50 -6.85 14.26
C LEU A 48 -2.68 -7.70 13.78
N THR A 49 -3.09 -7.46 12.53
CA THR A 49 -4.29 -8.06 11.93
C THR A 49 -3.95 -8.73 10.60
N GLY A 50 -4.88 -9.51 10.05
CA GLY A 50 -4.65 -10.21 8.79
C GLY A 50 -3.81 -11.48 8.96
N LEU A 51 -3.79 -12.05 10.18
CA LEU A 51 -3.28 -13.39 10.36
C LEU A 51 -4.16 -14.37 9.58
N PRO A 52 -3.57 -15.36 8.90
CA PRO A 52 -4.37 -16.30 8.15
C PRO A 52 -5.27 -17.05 9.16
N PRO A 53 -6.58 -17.18 8.88
CA PRO A 53 -7.47 -17.93 9.75
C PRO A 53 -6.91 -19.35 9.89
N GLY A 54 -6.79 -19.82 11.11
CA GLY A 54 -6.60 -21.24 11.40
C GLY A 54 -7.92 -22.00 11.29
N VAL A 55 -7.95 -23.20 11.87
CA VAL A 55 -9.18 -24.02 12.05
C VAL A 55 -10.28 -23.20 12.73
N ASP A 56 -11.54 -23.63 12.62
CA ASP A 56 -12.70 -23.01 13.27
C ASP A 56 -12.40 -22.61 14.73
N ARG A 57 -12.68 -21.33 15.07
CA ARG A 57 -12.36 -20.66 16.36
C ARG A 57 -10.90 -20.23 16.58
N SER A 58 -10.15 -19.98 15.52
CA SER A 58 -8.81 -19.40 15.59
C SER A 58 -8.81 -17.86 15.68
N TYR A 59 -7.84 -17.30 16.40
CA TYR A 59 -7.60 -15.86 16.46
C TYR A 59 -7.07 -15.35 15.12
N ASN A 60 -7.63 -14.25 14.61
CA ASN A 60 -7.25 -13.62 13.34
C ASN A 60 -6.50 -12.28 13.53
N ALA A 61 -6.27 -11.89 14.78
CA ALA A 61 -5.49 -10.73 15.18
C ALA A 61 -4.80 -10.95 16.53
N PHE A 62 -3.87 -10.07 16.89
CA PHE A 62 -3.36 -9.97 18.24
C PHE A 62 -3.06 -8.51 18.57
N LEU A 63 -3.28 -8.14 19.82
CA LEU A 63 -2.87 -6.86 20.38
C LEU A 63 -1.45 -7.00 20.89
N VAL A 64 -0.57 -6.10 20.43
CA VAL A 64 0.78 -5.99 20.96
C VAL A 64 0.82 -4.81 21.92
N ILE A 65 1.28 -5.09 23.14
CA ILE A 65 1.59 -4.07 24.13
C ILE A 65 3.09 -4.13 24.40
N VAL A 66 3.82 -3.05 24.14
CA VAL A 66 5.26 -2.98 24.35
C VAL A 66 5.56 -1.94 25.43
N ASP A 67 6.23 -2.36 26.49
CA ASP A 67 6.76 -1.42 27.47
C ASP A 67 7.87 -0.57 26.86
N ARG A 68 7.75 0.76 27.00
CA ARG A 68 8.76 1.67 26.47
C ARG A 68 10.04 1.67 27.31
N PHE A 69 9.97 1.33 28.59
CA PHE A 69 11.13 1.27 29.48
C PHE A 69 11.98 0.04 29.18
N SER A 70 11.43 -1.16 29.32
CA SER A 70 12.19 -2.42 29.16
C SER A 70 12.22 -2.97 27.73
N LYS A 71 11.42 -2.41 26.81
CA LYS A 71 11.15 -2.99 25.47
C LYS A 71 10.47 -4.34 25.49
N THR A 72 9.90 -4.73 26.63
CA THR A 72 9.18 -6.00 26.76
C THR A 72 7.88 -5.98 25.97
N PRO A 73 7.64 -6.92 25.05
CA PRO A 73 6.35 -7.11 24.42
C PRO A 73 5.46 -8.07 25.22
N ILE A 74 4.15 -7.85 25.11
CA ILE A 74 3.07 -8.78 25.47
C ILE A 74 2.20 -8.93 24.21
N PHE A 75 1.92 -10.18 23.84
CA PHE A 75 1.06 -10.54 22.73
C PHE A 75 -0.26 -11.11 23.26
N LEU A 76 -1.34 -10.35 23.10
CA LEU A 76 -2.67 -10.80 23.48
C LEU A 76 -3.44 -11.27 22.24
N PRO A 77 -3.75 -12.57 22.12
CA PRO A 77 -4.52 -13.08 21.00
C PRO A 77 -5.96 -12.55 21.06
N CYS A 78 -6.49 -12.12 19.91
CA CYS A 78 -7.83 -11.53 19.81
C CYS A 78 -8.46 -11.75 18.43
N HIS A 79 -9.73 -11.35 18.28
CA HIS A 79 -10.38 -11.28 16.98
C HIS A 79 -10.42 -9.84 16.45
N LYS A 80 -10.33 -9.70 15.13
CA LYS A 80 -10.45 -8.42 14.42
C LYS A 80 -11.76 -7.72 14.80
N ASP A 81 -12.82 -8.51 14.93
CA ASP A 81 -14.20 -8.08 15.13
C ASP A 81 -14.60 -8.04 16.62
N ASP A 82 -13.65 -8.25 17.54
CA ASP A 82 -13.91 -8.11 18.98
C ASP A 82 -14.35 -6.69 19.33
N THR A 83 -15.35 -6.58 20.20
CA THR A 83 -15.85 -5.31 20.69
C THR A 83 -14.79 -4.58 21.52
N ALA A 84 -14.93 -3.25 21.60
CA ALA A 84 -14.07 -2.41 22.41
C ALA A 84 -14.01 -2.87 23.88
N ILE A 85 -15.16 -3.26 24.44
CA ILE A 85 -15.27 -3.69 25.84
C ILE A 85 -14.52 -5.01 26.06
N ASN A 86 -14.70 -6.00 25.17
CA ASN A 86 -14.00 -7.29 25.28
C ASN A 86 -12.48 -7.11 25.29
N LYS A 87 -11.98 -6.19 24.47
CA LYS A 87 -10.55 -5.85 24.40
C LYS A 87 -10.07 -5.15 25.68
N ALA A 88 -10.84 -4.23 26.24
CA ALA A 88 -10.50 -3.57 27.50
C ALA A 88 -10.41 -4.58 28.65
N LEU A 89 -11.40 -5.48 28.76
CA LEU A 89 -11.41 -6.56 29.75
C LEU A 89 -10.22 -7.52 29.57
N LEU A 90 -9.85 -7.84 28.32
CA LEU A 90 -8.69 -8.67 28.04
C LEU A 90 -7.40 -8.06 28.59
N ILE A 91 -7.18 -6.75 28.37
CA ILE A 91 -6.02 -6.03 28.88
C ILE A 91 -6.04 -5.95 30.41
N TRP A 92 -7.20 -5.63 30.99
CA TRP A 92 -7.35 -5.53 32.43
C TRP A 92 -6.97 -6.85 33.12
N ASN A 93 -7.57 -7.95 32.66
CA ASN A 93 -7.38 -9.26 33.25
C ASN A 93 -5.98 -9.84 33.00
N LYS A 94 -5.40 -9.63 31.82
CA LYS A 94 -4.14 -10.27 31.42
C LYS A 94 -2.90 -9.43 31.63
N VAL A 95 -3.02 -8.12 31.74
CA VAL A 95 -1.86 -7.21 31.78
C VAL A 95 -1.90 -6.32 33.00
N VAL A 96 -2.96 -5.52 33.18
CA VAL A 96 -3.05 -4.57 34.30
C VAL A 96 -3.01 -5.27 35.64
N SER A 97 -3.56 -6.49 35.73
CA SER A 97 -3.58 -7.32 36.93
C SER A 97 -2.20 -7.57 37.57
N TRP A 98 -1.10 -7.52 36.80
CA TRP A 98 0.26 -7.73 37.32
C TRP A 98 1.27 -6.62 36.95
N THR A 99 0.99 -5.82 35.92
CA THR A 99 1.84 -4.67 35.54
C THR A 99 1.47 -3.38 36.28
N GLY A 100 0.23 -3.30 36.79
CA GLY A 100 -0.36 -2.05 37.29
C GLY A 100 -0.95 -1.19 36.16
N LEU A 101 -1.36 0.03 36.51
CA LEU A 101 -1.96 0.97 35.56
C LEU A 101 -0.89 1.74 34.77
N PHE A 102 -1.07 1.80 33.45
CA PHE A 102 -0.23 2.63 32.58
C PHE A 102 -0.54 4.10 32.81
N THR A 103 0.50 4.93 32.85
CA THR A 103 0.33 6.39 32.95
C THR A 103 0.04 6.99 31.58
N ASN A 104 0.75 6.51 30.54
CA ASN A 104 0.54 6.95 29.17
C ASN A 104 0.46 5.76 28.21
N ILE A 105 -0.54 5.79 27.33
CA ILE A 105 -0.71 4.83 26.23
C ILE A 105 -0.46 5.55 24.92
N ILE A 106 0.49 5.04 24.14
CA ILE A 106 0.80 5.53 22.81
C ILE A 106 0.31 4.48 21.82
N SER A 107 -0.80 4.78 21.14
CA SER A 107 -1.34 3.92 20.08
C SER A 107 -1.27 4.61 18.73
N ASP A 108 -1.22 3.80 17.66
CA ASP A 108 -1.44 4.32 16.31
C ASP A 108 -2.89 4.79 16.15
N ARG A 109 -3.12 5.68 15.17
CA ARG A 109 -4.46 6.18 14.80
C ARG A 109 -5.30 5.13 14.05
N ASP A 110 -5.25 3.87 14.50
CA ASP A 110 -6.16 2.83 14.02
C ASP A 110 -7.59 3.24 14.42
N PRO A 111 -8.57 3.21 13.50
CA PRO A 111 -9.97 3.44 13.82
C PRO A 111 -10.46 2.67 15.06
N LYS A 112 -9.87 1.49 15.32
CA LYS A 112 -10.17 0.66 16.49
C LYS A 112 -9.81 1.30 17.84
N PHE A 113 -8.82 2.18 17.89
CA PHE A 113 -8.49 2.97 19.09
C PHE A 113 -9.27 4.29 19.11
N THR A 114 -9.52 4.86 17.94
CA THR A 114 -10.04 6.23 17.76
C THR A 114 -11.56 6.30 17.91
N GLN A 115 -12.30 5.25 17.57
CA GLN A 115 -13.75 5.19 17.69
C GLN A 115 -14.13 4.44 18.97
N HIS A 116 -14.63 5.17 19.97
CA HIS A 116 -15.25 4.68 21.22
C HIS A 116 -14.33 3.95 22.23
N TYR A 117 -13.29 3.23 21.79
CA TYR A 117 -12.42 2.42 22.65
C TYR A 117 -11.64 3.23 23.68
N GLY A 118 -10.95 4.31 23.29
CA GLY A 118 -10.14 5.10 24.24
C GLY A 118 -10.95 5.71 25.39
N GLN A 119 -12.18 6.15 25.10
CA GLN A 119 -13.10 6.69 26.11
C GLN A 119 -13.64 5.58 27.01
N ILE A 120 -14.09 4.46 26.43
CA ILE A 120 -14.58 3.29 27.18
C ILE A 120 -13.46 2.73 28.06
N PHE A 121 -12.26 2.54 27.51
CA PHE A 121 -11.10 2.02 28.23
C PHE A 121 -10.77 2.89 29.45
N ASN A 122 -10.62 4.21 29.27
CA ASN A 122 -10.33 5.13 30.38
C ASN A 122 -11.45 5.17 31.44
N ASN A 123 -12.71 5.07 31.03
CA ASN A 123 -13.86 5.02 31.96
C ASN A 123 -13.93 3.67 32.71
N TYR A 124 -13.57 2.56 32.06
CA TYR A 124 -13.55 1.22 32.66
C TYR A 124 -12.45 1.05 33.72
N LEU A 125 -11.32 1.78 33.61
CA LEU A 125 -10.29 1.79 34.66
C LEU A 125 -10.79 2.42 35.99
N GLY A 126 -12.00 2.99 36.03
CA GLY A 126 -12.63 3.61 37.20
C GLY A 126 -13.78 2.83 37.86
N GLN A 127 -14.15 1.63 37.39
CA GLN A 127 -15.18 0.79 38.06
C GLN A 127 -14.81 -0.70 38.04
N SER A 128 -14.97 -1.37 39.18
CA SER A 128 -14.68 -2.78 39.40
C SER A 128 -15.65 -3.72 38.66
N PRO A 129 -15.18 -4.70 37.86
CA PRO A 129 -16.06 -5.63 37.17
C PRO A 129 -16.19 -7.00 37.85
N SER A 130 -17.42 -7.51 37.82
CA SER A 130 -17.81 -8.89 38.13
C SER A 130 -17.31 -9.86 37.06
N SER A 131 -17.04 -11.08 37.50
CA SER A 131 -16.35 -12.18 36.82
C SER A 131 -16.85 -12.60 35.43
N LEU A 132 -15.91 -12.80 34.50
CA LEU A 132 -16.07 -13.69 33.33
C LEU A 132 -14.74 -14.40 33.03
N GLN A 133 -14.78 -15.73 32.92
CA GLN A 133 -13.64 -16.61 32.69
C GLN A 133 -13.27 -16.71 31.19
N PRO A 134 -11.98 -16.90 30.83
CA PRO A 134 -11.58 -17.04 29.43
C PRO A 134 -11.62 -18.51 28.96
N THR A 135 -12.35 -18.76 27.86
CA THR A 135 -12.33 -20.02 27.12
C THR A 135 -11.13 -20.08 26.17
N THR A 136 -10.32 -21.12 26.32
CA THR A 136 -9.22 -21.47 25.41
C THR A 136 -9.73 -22.22 24.18
N HIS A 137 -9.41 -21.76 22.97
CA HIS A 137 -9.51 -22.58 21.75
C HIS A 137 -8.21 -22.55 20.94
N LYS A 138 -7.93 -23.72 20.34
CA LYS A 138 -6.62 -24.21 19.91
C LYS A 138 -6.23 -23.73 18.49
N LEU A 139 -4.92 -23.50 18.38
CA LEU A 139 -4.03 -23.43 17.21
C LEU A 139 -3.80 -22.06 16.53
N ARG A 140 -2.50 -21.83 16.25
CA ARG A 140 -1.71 -20.60 15.96
C ARG A 140 -1.27 -19.70 17.13
N CYS A 141 -1.87 -19.80 18.31
CA CYS A 141 -1.46 -19.01 19.49
C CYS A 141 -0.56 -19.73 20.51
N THR A 142 -0.25 -21.02 20.30
CA THR A 142 0.63 -21.78 21.21
C THR A 142 2.08 -21.29 21.22
N LEU A 143 2.52 -20.64 20.14
CA LEU A 143 3.87 -20.09 20.03
C LEU A 143 3.98 -18.67 20.58
N LEU A 144 2.88 -17.97 20.86
CA LEU A 144 2.96 -16.59 21.37
C LEU A 144 3.74 -16.52 22.70
N PRO A 145 3.48 -17.37 23.71
CA PRO A 145 4.28 -17.36 24.94
C PRO A 145 5.75 -17.71 24.70
N VAL A 146 6.03 -18.59 23.73
CA VAL A 146 7.41 -18.97 23.35
C VAL A 146 8.12 -17.82 22.66
N LEU A 147 7.42 -17.09 21.78
CA LEU A 147 7.91 -15.90 21.10
C LEU A 147 8.15 -14.75 22.08
N GLU A 148 7.23 -14.52 23.02
CA GLU A 148 7.42 -13.56 24.11
C GLU A 148 8.67 -13.90 24.90
N LEU A 149 8.81 -15.16 25.31
CA LEU A 149 9.96 -15.60 26.10
C LEU A 149 11.26 -15.45 25.30
N ALA A 150 11.29 -15.92 24.06
CA ALA A 150 12.45 -15.80 23.16
C ALA A 150 12.87 -14.33 22.97
N TYR A 151 11.90 -13.43 22.77
CA TYR A 151 12.16 -11.99 22.64
C TYR A 151 12.70 -11.40 23.94
N LYS A 152 12.07 -11.70 25.08
CA LYS A 152 12.51 -11.23 26.41
C LYS A 152 13.92 -11.71 26.77
N THR A 153 14.34 -12.85 26.22
CA THR A 153 15.68 -13.42 26.42
C THR A 153 16.70 -13.02 25.36
N SER A 154 16.29 -12.41 24.24
CA SER A 154 17.19 -11.96 23.19
C SER A 154 17.88 -10.67 23.59
N THR A 155 19.16 -10.53 23.27
CA THR A 155 19.89 -9.27 23.46
C THR A 155 19.50 -8.27 22.38
N HIS A 156 19.18 -7.04 22.79
CA HIS A 156 18.84 -5.98 21.86
C HIS A 156 20.06 -5.10 21.56
N ALA A 157 20.34 -4.88 20.27
CA ALA A 157 21.47 -4.05 19.84
C ALA A 157 21.39 -2.59 20.33
N SER A 158 20.19 -2.09 20.66
CA SER A 158 20.00 -0.73 21.15
C SER A 158 20.44 -0.54 22.61
N GLU A 159 20.35 -1.60 23.43
CA GLU A 159 20.53 -1.52 24.89
C GLU A 159 21.63 -2.44 25.39
N ASN A 160 22.20 -3.30 24.53
CA ASN A 160 23.17 -4.34 24.85
C ASN A 160 22.75 -5.25 26.04
N GLN A 161 21.45 -5.32 26.31
CA GLN A 161 20.83 -6.10 27.37
C GLN A 161 19.58 -6.80 26.84
N THR A 162 19.08 -7.78 27.59
CA THR A 162 17.82 -8.47 27.29
C THR A 162 16.67 -7.75 27.99
N PRO A 163 15.47 -7.64 27.38
CA PRO A 163 14.32 -6.93 27.96
C PRO A 163 13.89 -7.44 29.34
N ALA A 164 14.14 -8.71 29.64
CA ALA A 164 13.82 -9.29 30.94
C ALA A 164 14.60 -8.67 32.11
N ILE A 165 15.83 -8.21 31.90
CA ILE A 165 16.68 -7.62 32.94
C ILE A 165 16.11 -6.28 33.44
N PRO A 166 15.83 -5.27 32.59
CA PRO A 166 15.23 -4.02 33.05
C PRO A 166 13.77 -4.18 33.51
N GLU A 167 13.03 -5.17 33.02
CA GLU A 167 11.64 -5.44 33.45
C GLU A 167 11.58 -6.10 34.84
N LYS A 168 12.34 -7.20 35.03
CA LYS A 168 12.18 -8.10 36.19
C LYS A 168 13.42 -8.20 37.07
N GLY A 169 14.59 -7.77 36.58
CA GLY A 169 15.87 -7.90 37.27
C GLY A 169 16.53 -9.27 37.14
N TRP A 170 15.95 -10.21 36.40
CA TRP A 170 16.49 -11.57 36.24
C TRP A 170 16.15 -12.19 34.88
N TYR A 171 16.97 -13.15 34.46
CA TYR A 171 16.79 -13.87 33.20
C TYR A 171 15.84 -15.07 33.36
N PRO A 172 14.68 -15.11 32.67
CA PRO A 172 13.79 -16.25 32.71
C PRO A 172 14.41 -17.44 31.98
N LYS A 173 14.86 -18.43 32.75
CA LYS A 173 15.35 -19.70 32.21
C LYS A 173 14.14 -20.56 31.82
N LEU A 174 14.09 -21.03 30.57
CA LEU A 174 13.29 -22.22 30.26
C LEU A 174 13.88 -23.39 31.04
N ALA A 175 13.04 -24.13 31.77
CA ALA A 175 13.44 -25.44 32.26
C ALA A 175 13.79 -26.30 31.04
N GLN A 176 15.08 -26.60 30.85
CA GLN A 176 15.57 -27.47 29.76
C GLN A 176 14.84 -28.83 29.79
N ASP A 177 14.40 -29.26 30.98
CA ASP A 177 13.65 -30.48 31.24
C ASP A 177 12.21 -30.48 30.68
N SER A 178 11.68 -29.34 30.24
CA SER A 178 10.31 -29.24 29.68
C SER A 178 10.25 -29.54 28.17
N LEU A 179 11.38 -29.70 27.50
CA LEU A 179 11.40 -30.25 26.15
C LEU A 179 11.17 -31.76 26.26
N ARG A 180 9.97 -32.24 25.86
CA ARG A 180 9.68 -33.68 25.79
C ARG A 180 10.81 -34.40 25.05
N LYS A 181 11.39 -35.44 25.66
CA LYS A 181 12.38 -36.32 24.98
C LYS A 181 11.79 -36.98 23.73
N ASP A 182 10.47 -37.11 23.70
CA ASP A 182 9.60 -37.61 22.63
C ASP A 182 9.11 -36.48 21.69
N LEU A 183 9.92 -35.43 21.51
CA LEU A 183 9.74 -34.49 20.41
C LEU A 183 9.84 -35.24 19.08
N ILE A 184 8.78 -35.15 18.28
CA ILE A 184 8.78 -35.64 16.90
C ILE A 184 9.89 -34.89 16.18
N GLU A 185 10.98 -35.61 15.89
CA GLU A 185 11.96 -35.15 14.92
C GLU A 185 11.21 -34.99 13.59
N LEU A 186 10.86 -33.75 13.25
CA LEU A 186 10.32 -33.41 11.94
C LEU A 186 11.46 -33.61 10.93
N LYS A 187 11.69 -34.86 10.53
CA LYS A 187 12.49 -35.20 9.37
C LYS A 187 11.71 -34.78 8.14
N LEU A 188 11.76 -33.47 7.87
CA LEU A 188 11.30 -32.91 6.62
C LEU A 188 12.13 -33.55 5.50
N THR A 189 11.54 -34.49 4.78
CA THR A 189 12.10 -34.97 3.53
C THR A 189 12.24 -33.80 2.57
N ALA A 190 13.29 -33.81 1.74
CA ALA A 190 13.55 -32.76 0.75
C ALA A 190 12.30 -32.44 -0.10
N ALA A 191 11.51 -33.47 -0.45
CA ALA A 191 10.24 -33.31 -1.16
C ALA A 191 9.17 -32.52 -0.38
N SER A 192 9.04 -32.74 0.92
CA SER A 192 8.12 -32.00 1.80
C SER A 192 8.54 -30.53 1.93
N SER A 193 9.85 -30.28 2.07
CA SER A 193 10.42 -28.92 2.10
C SER A 193 10.17 -28.17 0.79
N ILE A 194 10.37 -28.81 -0.36
CA ILE A 194 10.06 -28.22 -1.68
C ILE A 194 8.57 -27.89 -1.77
N GLY A 195 7.69 -28.80 -1.34
CA GLY A 195 6.24 -28.57 -1.32
C GLY A 195 5.85 -27.37 -0.45
N MET A 196 6.46 -27.21 0.72
CA MET A 196 6.29 -26.03 1.58
C MET A 196 6.79 -24.75 0.91
N LEU A 197 7.98 -24.77 0.29
CA LEU A 197 8.55 -23.60 -0.38
C LEU A 197 7.71 -23.16 -1.58
N VAL A 198 7.18 -24.11 -2.36
CA VAL A 198 6.27 -23.81 -3.47
C VAL A 198 4.96 -23.19 -2.97
N LYS A 199 4.37 -23.72 -1.88
CA LYS A 199 3.17 -23.12 -1.27
C LYS A 199 3.43 -21.73 -0.71
N ALA A 200 4.56 -21.54 -0.02
CA ALA A 200 4.98 -20.25 0.51
C ALA A 200 5.21 -19.23 -0.62
N ARG A 201 5.86 -19.63 -1.70
CA ARG A 201 6.08 -18.78 -2.88
C ARG A 201 4.77 -18.38 -3.55
N LYS A 202 3.84 -19.32 -3.76
CA LYS A 202 2.50 -19.02 -4.31
C LYS A 202 1.73 -18.03 -3.43
N HIS A 203 1.77 -18.23 -2.11
CA HIS A 203 1.15 -17.32 -1.15
C HIS A 203 1.80 -15.93 -1.18
N ALA A 204 3.14 -15.86 -1.25
CA ALA A 204 3.87 -14.60 -1.33
C ALA A 204 3.53 -13.82 -2.61
N VAL A 205 3.42 -14.49 -3.76
CA VAL A 205 2.99 -13.86 -5.02
C VAL A 205 1.60 -13.27 -4.88
N ARG A 206 0.63 -14.04 -4.36
CA ARG A 206 -0.72 -13.53 -4.11
C ARG A 206 -0.73 -12.33 -3.15
N CYS A 207 0.06 -12.36 -2.07
CA CYS A 207 0.17 -11.22 -1.17
C CYS A 207 0.74 -9.97 -1.86
N MET A 208 1.66 -10.13 -2.81
CA MET A 208 2.18 -9.01 -3.60
C MET A 208 1.10 -8.45 -4.53
N ASP A 209 0.31 -9.31 -5.20
CA ASP A 209 -0.79 -8.90 -6.07
C ASP A 209 -1.92 -8.20 -5.29
N ASP A 210 -2.30 -8.74 -4.14
CA ASP A 210 -3.27 -8.16 -3.22
C ASP A 210 -2.78 -6.78 -2.72
N SER A 211 -1.49 -6.68 -2.36
CA SER A 211 -0.87 -5.43 -1.92
C SER A 211 -0.82 -4.39 -3.04
N PHE A 212 -0.51 -4.80 -4.27
CA PHE A 212 -0.48 -3.92 -5.43
C PHE A 212 -1.88 -3.39 -5.77
N SER A 213 -2.88 -4.28 -5.77
CA SER A 213 -4.28 -3.93 -6.04
C SER A 213 -4.81 -2.95 -5.00
N TYR A 214 -4.55 -3.22 -3.72
CA TYR A 214 -4.87 -2.31 -2.62
C TYR A 214 -4.17 -0.95 -2.76
N ALA A 215 -2.87 -0.95 -3.11
CA ALA A 215 -2.11 0.27 -3.30
C ALA A 215 -2.63 1.10 -4.47
N LYS A 216 -3.02 0.46 -5.58
CA LYS A 216 -3.61 1.10 -6.76
C LYS A 216 -4.95 1.77 -6.42
N GLU A 217 -5.87 1.04 -5.80
CA GLU A 217 -7.17 1.57 -5.39
C GLU A 217 -7.00 2.75 -4.41
N LYS A 218 -6.07 2.63 -3.46
CA LYS A 218 -5.72 3.72 -2.54
C LYS A 218 -5.11 4.92 -3.26
N TRP A 219 -4.25 4.70 -4.25
CA TRP A 219 -3.62 5.76 -5.03
C TRP A 219 -4.68 6.53 -5.83
N GLU A 220 -5.59 5.84 -6.50
CA GLU A 220 -6.70 6.42 -7.25
C GLU A 220 -7.62 7.25 -6.35
N LYS A 221 -7.99 6.73 -5.17
CA LYS A 221 -8.78 7.47 -4.17
C LYS A 221 -8.06 8.68 -3.58
N SER A 222 -6.72 8.62 -3.46
CA SER A 222 -5.92 9.69 -2.84
C SER A 222 -5.47 10.79 -3.81
N HIS A 223 -5.49 10.54 -5.13
CA HIS A 223 -5.07 11.51 -6.16
C HIS A 223 -6.24 12.12 -6.93
N ALA A 224 -7.48 11.83 -6.55
CA ALA A 224 -8.62 12.65 -6.91
C ALA A 224 -8.35 14.09 -6.44
N THR A 225 -8.38 15.05 -7.36
CA THR A 225 -8.10 16.46 -7.08
C THR A 225 -9.21 17.04 -6.22
N GLN A 226 -9.04 16.98 -4.90
CA GLN A 226 -9.91 17.68 -3.96
C GLN A 226 -9.41 19.11 -3.81
N ASP A 227 -10.31 20.07 -4.00
CA ASP A 227 -10.00 21.48 -3.81
C ASP A 227 -10.14 21.82 -2.31
N LEU A 228 -9.05 21.56 -1.59
CA LEU A 228 -8.98 21.70 -0.14
C LEU A 228 -8.90 23.19 0.23
N LYS A 229 -9.99 23.76 0.75
CA LYS A 229 -9.98 25.08 1.39
C LYS A 229 -9.69 24.90 2.88
N VAL A 230 -8.41 25.03 3.25
CA VAL A 230 -8.00 25.13 4.65
C VAL A 230 -8.26 26.55 5.13
N ARG A 231 -9.15 26.71 6.12
CA ARG A 231 -9.35 27.97 6.84
C ARG A 231 -8.53 27.93 8.13
N ASN A 232 -8.02 29.11 8.52
CA ASN A 232 -7.34 29.43 9.78
C ASN A 232 -6.46 28.33 10.41
N LEU A 233 -5.16 28.59 10.50
CA LEU A 233 -4.21 27.65 11.11
C LEU A 233 -3.97 28.05 12.57
N ALA A 234 -4.34 27.18 13.51
CA ALA A 234 -3.96 27.32 14.91
C ALA A 234 -2.77 26.39 15.21
N LEU A 235 -1.70 26.93 15.78
CA LEU A 235 -0.53 26.13 16.16
C LEU A 235 -0.83 25.39 17.48
N HIS A 236 -0.85 24.05 17.42
CA HIS A 236 -0.95 23.21 18.60
C HIS A 236 0.46 22.85 19.08
N GLY A 237 1.06 23.73 19.87
CA GLY A 237 2.46 23.63 20.27
C GLY A 237 3.44 23.91 19.11
N LYS A 238 4.64 23.30 19.15
CA LYS A 238 5.71 23.57 18.15
C LYS A 238 5.64 22.71 16.89
N ASN A 239 4.92 21.59 16.92
CA ASN A 239 5.07 20.51 15.93
C ASN A 239 3.76 20.02 15.31
N ALA A 240 2.62 20.56 15.75
CA ALA A 240 1.32 20.24 15.19
C ALA A 240 0.55 21.52 14.85
N VAL A 241 -0.27 21.44 13.81
CA VAL A 241 -1.17 22.50 13.37
C VAL A 241 -2.57 21.93 13.33
N GLU A 242 -3.50 22.67 13.89
CA GLU A 242 -4.93 22.43 13.75
C GLU A 242 -5.45 23.20 12.55
N VAL A 243 -6.18 22.49 11.71
CA VAL A 243 -6.69 22.94 10.42
C VAL A 243 -8.21 22.86 10.46
N GLU A 244 -8.90 23.94 10.13
CA GLU A 244 -10.33 23.85 9.84
C GLU A 244 -10.52 23.10 8.51
N LEU A 245 -11.12 21.92 8.61
CA LEU A 245 -11.43 21.05 7.48
C LEU A 245 -12.83 21.39 6.92
N SER A 246 -12.99 21.27 5.59
CA SER A 246 -14.31 21.36 4.95
C SER A 246 -15.21 20.18 5.38
N GLU A 247 -16.53 20.33 5.22
CA GLU A 247 -17.52 19.30 5.60
C GLU A 247 -17.22 17.92 5.00
N GLU A 248 -16.68 17.87 3.77
CA GLU A 248 -16.26 16.65 3.08
C GLU A 248 -15.16 15.87 3.81
N LEU A 249 -14.41 16.54 4.70
CA LEU A 249 -13.28 15.98 5.44
C LEU A 249 -13.49 15.97 6.95
N SER A 250 -14.73 16.22 7.40
CA SER A 250 -15.14 16.14 8.81
C SER A 250 -14.77 14.80 9.47
N ASN A 251 -14.72 13.71 8.71
CA ASN A 251 -14.31 12.38 9.18
C ASN A 251 -12.81 12.26 9.49
N LYS A 252 -11.98 13.25 9.13
CA LYS A 252 -10.54 13.25 9.43
C LYS A 252 -10.26 14.15 10.63
N HIS A 253 -9.30 13.73 11.45
CA HIS A 253 -8.86 14.53 12.60
C HIS A 253 -8.21 15.85 12.12
N PRO A 254 -8.58 17.02 12.69
CA PRO A 254 -8.13 18.33 12.20
C PRO A 254 -6.66 18.64 12.51
N THR A 255 -6.05 17.92 13.44
CA THR A 255 -4.64 18.12 13.83
C THR A 255 -3.65 17.31 13.00
N PHE A 256 -2.77 18.02 12.29
CA PHE A 256 -1.72 17.46 11.45
C PHE A 256 -0.32 17.84 11.97
N PRO A 257 0.68 16.96 11.82
CA PRO A 257 2.06 17.34 12.10
C PRO A 257 2.55 18.36 11.08
N VAL A 258 3.30 19.37 11.54
CA VAL A 258 3.88 20.43 10.70
C VAL A 258 4.73 19.85 9.56
N SER A 259 5.31 18.67 9.76
CA SER A 259 6.13 17.95 8.77
C SER A 259 5.37 17.50 7.52
N LEU A 260 4.04 17.44 7.59
CA LEU A 260 3.17 17.11 6.46
C LEU A 260 2.56 18.34 5.79
N ILE A 261 2.83 19.53 6.31
CA ILE A 261 2.28 20.79 5.80
C ILE A 261 3.35 21.51 4.99
N LYS A 262 2.93 22.13 3.88
CA LYS A 262 3.78 22.95 3.02
C LYS A 262 3.17 24.35 2.91
N PRO A 263 3.98 25.43 3.03
CA PRO A 263 3.48 26.77 2.80
C PRO A 263 3.01 26.91 1.35
N TYR A 264 1.79 27.43 1.17
CA TYR A 264 1.20 27.72 -0.13
C TYR A 264 1.41 29.18 -0.48
N LYS A 265 1.88 29.45 -1.70
CA LYS A 265 1.96 30.81 -2.26
C LYS A 265 0.82 31.00 -3.26
N SER A 266 -0.04 32.00 -3.02
CA SER A 266 -1.10 32.36 -3.95
C SER A 266 -0.53 32.73 -5.32
N SER A 267 -1.24 32.36 -6.39
CA SER A 267 -0.83 32.73 -7.73
C SER A 267 -1.05 34.23 -7.98
N ASP A 268 0.05 34.98 -8.14
CA ASP A 268 -0.04 36.36 -8.61
C ASP A 268 -0.40 36.39 -10.10
N SER A 269 -1.65 36.72 -10.38
CA SER A 269 -2.16 36.92 -11.74
C SER A 269 -1.50 38.11 -12.45
N LYS A 270 -0.94 39.06 -11.69
CA LYS A 270 -0.28 40.26 -12.23
C LYS A 270 1.08 39.97 -12.86
N ASN A 271 1.86 39.07 -12.28
CA ASN A 271 3.23 38.78 -12.74
C ASN A 271 3.26 37.75 -13.89
N PHE A 272 2.25 36.87 -13.98
CA PHE A 272 2.21 35.79 -14.98
C PHE A 272 0.83 35.68 -15.65
N LEU A 273 0.49 36.69 -16.47
CA LEU A 273 -0.81 36.81 -17.17
C LEU A 273 -1.18 35.62 -18.06
N LEU A 274 -0.18 34.88 -18.57
CA LEU A 274 -0.38 33.73 -19.46
C LEU A 274 -0.80 32.44 -18.74
N ARG A 275 -0.79 32.41 -17.40
CA ARG A 275 -1.01 31.19 -16.61
C ARG A 275 -2.38 30.54 -16.81
N ASN A 276 -3.40 31.34 -17.13
CA ASN A 276 -4.77 30.87 -17.32
C ASN A 276 -5.12 30.61 -18.81
N LYS A 277 -4.18 30.80 -19.74
CA LYS A 277 -4.42 30.44 -21.14
C LYS A 277 -4.23 28.94 -21.27
N ALA A 278 -5.33 28.21 -21.53
CA ALA A 278 -5.24 26.80 -21.90
C ALA A 278 -4.27 26.67 -23.09
N PRO A 279 -3.31 25.72 -23.05
CA PRO A 279 -2.46 25.49 -24.20
C PRO A 279 -3.35 25.11 -25.39
N GLN A 280 -3.20 25.82 -26.51
CA GLN A 280 -3.85 25.40 -27.75
C GLN A 280 -3.26 24.05 -28.13
N VAL A 281 -4.06 22.99 -27.98
CA VAL A 281 -3.69 21.66 -28.45
C VAL A 281 -3.68 21.73 -29.97
N ILE A 282 -2.49 21.84 -30.56
CA ILE A 282 -2.32 21.60 -31.98
C ILE A 282 -2.57 20.10 -32.17
N PRO A 283 -3.61 19.67 -32.91
CA PRO A 283 -3.85 18.26 -33.13
C PRO A 283 -2.61 17.61 -33.75
N PRO A 284 -2.30 16.34 -33.42
CA PRO A 284 -1.21 15.64 -34.06
C PRO A 284 -1.38 15.73 -35.58
N ILE A 285 -0.34 16.18 -36.28
CA ILE A 285 -0.29 16.09 -37.73
C ILE A 285 -0.44 14.61 -38.05
N GLU A 286 -1.55 14.21 -38.66
CA GLU A 286 -1.82 12.83 -39.07
C GLU A 286 -0.73 12.38 -40.05
N SER A 287 0.35 11.80 -39.52
CA SER A 287 1.41 11.19 -40.31
C SER A 287 0.99 9.77 -40.68
N SER A 288 0.10 9.63 -41.66
CA SER A 288 0.05 8.44 -42.50
C SER A 288 -0.91 8.67 -43.65
N SER A 289 -0.37 9.11 -44.77
CA SER A 289 -0.90 8.80 -46.09
C SER A 289 -1.11 7.28 -46.15
N ILE A 290 -2.34 6.81 -45.93
CA ILE A 290 -2.66 5.41 -46.16
C ILE A 290 -2.50 5.21 -47.67
N GLU A 291 -1.40 4.60 -48.09
CA GLU A 291 -1.09 4.28 -49.48
C GLU A 291 -2.24 3.42 -50.03
N LYS A 292 -3.15 4.03 -50.78
CA LYS A 292 -4.36 3.36 -51.27
C LYS A 292 -3.99 2.56 -52.51
N ILE A 293 -3.82 1.26 -52.35
CA ILE A 293 -3.73 0.32 -53.48
C ILE A 293 -4.96 0.49 -54.40
N THR A 294 -4.73 0.76 -55.69
CA THR A 294 -5.80 1.03 -56.66
C THR A 294 -6.16 -0.20 -57.49
N LYS A 295 -5.18 -0.97 -57.96
CA LYS A 295 -5.39 -2.07 -58.91
C LYS A 295 -4.41 -3.23 -58.72
N VAL A 296 -4.86 -4.43 -59.09
CA VAL A 296 -4.03 -5.64 -59.23
C VAL A 296 -3.83 -5.90 -60.73
N LEU A 297 -2.57 -6.05 -61.15
CA LEU A 297 -2.19 -6.13 -62.56
C LEU A 297 -1.92 -7.56 -63.03
N LYS A 298 -1.23 -8.36 -62.21
CA LYS A 298 -0.78 -9.72 -62.57
C LYS A 298 -0.87 -10.65 -61.39
N GLU A 299 -0.96 -11.94 -61.66
CA GLU A 299 -0.77 -13.00 -60.66
C GLU A 299 0.36 -13.93 -61.07
N ARG A 300 1.11 -14.44 -60.09
CA ARG A 300 2.09 -15.52 -60.29
C ARG A 300 1.89 -16.62 -59.24
N LYS A 301 2.19 -17.85 -59.63
CA LYS A 301 2.23 -19.01 -58.72
C LYS A 301 3.68 -19.28 -58.36
N LEU A 302 3.98 -19.36 -57.07
CA LEU A 302 5.30 -19.78 -56.62
C LEU A 302 5.45 -21.29 -56.76
N ARG A 303 6.67 -21.75 -57.03
CA ARG A 303 6.98 -23.15 -57.36
C ARG A 303 6.98 -24.06 -56.12
N THR A 304 7.16 -23.47 -54.94
CA THR A 304 7.49 -24.13 -53.68
C THR A 304 6.31 -24.26 -52.72
N ASP A 305 5.18 -23.62 -53.00
CA ASP A 305 3.94 -23.80 -52.23
C ASP A 305 2.74 -23.37 -53.08
N LYS A 306 1.52 -23.82 -52.79
CA LYS A 306 0.29 -23.39 -53.51
C LYS A 306 -0.06 -21.88 -53.32
N LEU A 307 0.92 -21.07 -52.92
CA LEU A 307 0.81 -19.64 -52.66
C LEU A 307 0.84 -18.84 -53.96
N ARG A 308 -0.03 -17.82 -54.02
CA ARG A 308 -0.15 -16.88 -55.14
C ARG A 308 0.26 -15.50 -54.67
N GLU A 309 1.02 -14.82 -55.51
CA GLU A 309 1.35 -13.41 -55.32
C GLU A 309 0.71 -12.58 -56.42
N TYR A 310 0.41 -11.34 -56.09
CA TYR A 310 -0.30 -10.39 -56.93
C TYR A 310 0.56 -9.13 -57.09
N LEU A 311 0.72 -8.67 -58.34
CA LEU A 311 1.40 -7.42 -58.63
C LEU A 311 0.42 -6.27 -58.44
N VAL A 312 0.74 -5.34 -57.54
CA VAL A 312 -0.16 -4.30 -57.06
C VAL A 312 0.33 -2.92 -57.47
N ARG A 313 -0.61 -2.04 -57.85
CA ARG A 313 -0.34 -0.63 -58.16
C ARG A 313 -0.96 0.29 -57.10
N TYR A 314 -0.16 1.21 -56.58
CA TYR A 314 -0.54 2.22 -55.60
C TYR A 314 -1.30 3.40 -56.25
N SER A 315 -1.96 4.24 -55.44
CA SER A 315 -2.62 5.48 -55.90
C SER A 315 -1.61 6.56 -56.22
N ASP A 316 -0.48 6.53 -55.52
CA ASP A 316 0.52 7.58 -55.55
C ASP A 316 1.50 7.25 -56.68
N PRO A 317 1.67 8.13 -57.68
CA PRO A 317 2.49 7.84 -58.87
C PRO A 317 3.98 7.65 -58.57
N THR A 318 4.42 7.99 -57.37
CA THR A 318 5.80 7.87 -56.89
C THR A 318 6.14 6.49 -56.36
N CYS A 319 5.15 5.65 -56.07
CA CYS A 319 5.37 4.30 -55.54
C CYS A 319 5.46 3.29 -56.69
N GLU A 320 6.48 2.45 -56.69
CA GLU A 320 6.68 1.41 -57.69
C GLU A 320 5.70 0.22 -57.51
N ASP A 321 5.45 -0.52 -58.60
CA ASP A 321 4.57 -1.70 -58.56
C ASP A 321 5.26 -2.86 -57.80
N GLU A 322 4.61 -3.40 -56.77
CA GLU A 322 5.19 -4.42 -55.87
C GLU A 322 4.41 -5.74 -55.89
N TRP A 323 5.10 -6.87 -55.69
CA TRP A 323 4.47 -8.18 -55.52
C TRP A 323 4.12 -8.42 -54.06
N LEU A 324 2.82 -8.52 -53.77
CA LEU A 324 2.29 -8.76 -52.42
C LEU A 324 1.50 -10.07 -52.35
N ALA A 325 1.52 -10.70 -51.18
CA ALA A 325 0.66 -11.84 -50.88
C ALA A 325 -0.78 -11.39 -50.62
N GLU A 326 -1.75 -12.29 -50.75
CA GLU A 326 -3.18 -11.97 -50.55
C GLU A 326 -3.49 -11.38 -49.16
N LYS A 327 -2.70 -11.75 -48.14
CA LYS A 327 -2.87 -11.30 -46.75
C LYS A 327 -2.45 -9.84 -46.54
N ASP A 328 -1.52 -9.36 -47.35
CA ASP A 328 -0.88 -8.05 -47.18
C ASP A 328 -1.58 -6.96 -48.02
N ILE A 329 -2.59 -7.33 -48.82
CA ILE A 329 -3.36 -6.40 -49.64
C ILE A 329 -4.56 -5.87 -48.85
N PRO A 330 -4.65 -4.55 -48.57
CA PRO A 330 -5.82 -3.94 -47.96
C PRO A 330 -7.03 -4.10 -48.90
N LYS A 331 -8.16 -4.61 -48.38
CA LYS A 331 -9.39 -4.88 -49.17
C LYS A 331 -9.17 -5.87 -50.34
N ALA A 332 -8.27 -6.85 -50.17
CA ALA A 332 -7.92 -7.88 -51.16
C ALA A 332 -9.12 -8.50 -51.88
N THR A 333 -10.19 -8.85 -51.15
CA THR A 333 -11.36 -9.55 -51.69
C THR A 333 -12.04 -8.80 -52.84
N LYS A 334 -12.19 -7.47 -52.74
CA LYS A 334 -12.86 -6.65 -53.77
C LYS A 334 -11.97 -6.46 -55.00
N LEU A 335 -10.67 -6.24 -54.81
CA LEU A 335 -9.71 -6.01 -55.88
C LEU A 335 -9.42 -7.29 -56.67
N LEU A 336 -9.22 -8.41 -55.97
CA LEU A 336 -8.99 -9.72 -56.60
C LEU A 336 -10.23 -10.21 -57.36
N ARG A 337 -11.44 -9.95 -56.84
CA ARG A 337 -12.68 -10.27 -57.56
C ARG A 337 -12.80 -9.48 -58.87
N ARG A 338 -12.47 -8.17 -58.86
CA ARG A 338 -12.44 -7.35 -60.08
C ARG A 338 -11.43 -7.87 -61.09
N PHE A 339 -10.21 -8.18 -60.64
CA PHE A 339 -9.14 -8.72 -61.49
C PHE A 339 -9.53 -10.05 -62.15
N ARG A 340 -10.08 -10.99 -61.38
CA ARG A 340 -10.55 -12.29 -61.88
C ARG A 340 -11.67 -12.13 -62.92
N ASN A 341 -12.62 -11.21 -62.70
CA ASN A 341 -13.69 -10.92 -63.66
C ASN A 341 -13.16 -10.34 -64.98
N THR A 342 -12.25 -9.37 -64.93
CA THR A 342 -11.61 -8.82 -66.14
C THR A 342 -10.81 -9.86 -66.90
N ARG A 343 -10.14 -10.78 -66.20
CA ARG A 343 -9.39 -11.87 -66.83
C ARG A 343 -10.32 -12.86 -67.52
N ASN A 344 -11.43 -13.26 -66.90
CA ASN A 344 -12.38 -14.19 -67.51
C ASN A 344 -13.04 -13.59 -68.76
N ASN A 345 -13.37 -12.29 -68.74
CA ASN A 345 -13.95 -11.60 -69.91
C ASN A 345 -12.96 -11.49 -71.08
N ASN A 346 -11.65 -11.39 -70.82
CA ASN A 346 -10.62 -11.36 -71.87
C ASN A 346 -10.28 -12.75 -72.44
N ILE A 347 -10.79 -13.84 -71.85
CA ILE A 347 -10.59 -15.22 -72.34
C ILE A 347 -11.77 -15.65 -73.24
N GLN A 348 -12.90 -14.92 -73.22
CA GLN A 348 -14.10 -15.18 -74.03
C GLN A 348 -14.21 -14.30 -75.31
N LYS A 349 -13.22 -13.44 -75.57
CA LYS A 349 -13.02 -12.73 -76.84
C LYS A 349 -11.76 -13.26 -77.50
#